data_AF-A0ABD3NGM9-F1
#
_entry.id   AF-A0ABD3NGM9-F1
#
_cell.length_a   1.000
_cell.length_b   1.000
_cell.length_c   1.000
_cell.angle_alpha   90.00
_cell.angle_beta   90.00
_cell.angle_gamma   90.00
#
_symmetry.space_group_name_H-M   'P 1'
#
loop_
_entity.id
_entity.type
_entity.pdbx_description
1 polymer ?
#
loop_
_entity_poly.entity_id
_entity_poly.type
_entity_poly.pdbx_seq_one_letter_code
_entity_poly.pdbx_strand_id
1 'polypeptide(L)'
;MAVTPLLGGVAESASKLFTSDNAAETKHAPMCESQVAEDAIVVCGYSSVGKEIVNKLGQMHSEPDSTLPRIVAFDKQPSLIDQILTPLDNSAVLFGDGENPEVLKCHGVEKPRAIFIACEDEEQVLAATTRLRTVFVDTPIYTRSTSRREARELKAAGAIDVVVEHDELARSAPLFLVNGSTIASDEKIIVNGSK
;
A
#
# COMPACT_ATOMS: atom_id res chain seq x y z
N MET A 1 -14.46 -46.50 -9.40
CA MET A 1 -15.77 -45.87 -9.71
C MET A 1 -16.80 -46.46 -8.76
N ALA A 2 -17.25 -45.70 -7.75
CA ALA A 2 -18.48 -45.89 -6.94
C ALA A 2 -18.27 -45.43 -5.49
N VAL A 3 -18.45 -44.14 -5.21
CA VAL A 3 -19.06 -43.70 -3.92
C VAL A 3 -19.71 -42.31 -4.01
N THR A 4 -19.68 -41.63 -5.16
CA THR A 4 -20.13 -40.24 -5.30
C THR A 4 -21.65 -39.95 -5.26
N PRO A 5 -22.62 -40.89 -5.34
CA PRO A 5 -24.03 -40.47 -5.39
C PRO A 5 -24.72 -40.34 -4.02
N LEU A 6 -24.01 -40.51 -2.90
CA LEU A 6 -24.65 -40.55 -1.57
C LEU A 6 -24.42 -39.30 -0.68
N LEU A 7 -23.56 -38.37 -1.11
CA LEU A 7 -23.34 -37.09 -0.41
C LEU A 7 -24.29 -35.96 -0.88
N GLY A 8 -24.97 -36.13 -2.03
CA GLY A 8 -25.91 -35.13 -2.54
C GLY A 8 -27.18 -34.99 -1.69
N GLY A 9 -27.66 -36.10 -1.10
CA GLY A 9 -28.90 -36.09 -0.31
C GLY A 9 -28.77 -35.40 1.06
N VAL A 10 -27.56 -35.34 1.61
CA VAL A 10 -27.31 -34.68 2.91
C VAL A 10 -27.17 -33.16 2.75
N ALA A 11 -26.71 -32.69 1.58
CA ALA A 11 -26.64 -31.28 1.23
C ALA A 11 -28.05 -30.64 1.07
N GLU A 12 -29.01 -31.38 0.50
CA GLU A 12 -30.37 -30.85 0.27
C GLU A 12 -31.16 -30.67 1.57
N SER A 13 -31.01 -31.58 2.54
CA SER A 13 -31.68 -31.47 3.84
C SER A 13 -31.04 -30.42 4.76
N ALA A 14 -29.72 -30.23 4.68
CA ALA A 14 -29.04 -29.16 5.41
C ALA A 14 -29.44 -27.78 4.88
N SER A 15 -29.59 -27.63 3.56
CA SER A 15 -30.03 -26.37 2.94
C SER A 15 -31.41 -25.95 3.44
N LYS A 16 -32.39 -26.85 3.56
CA LYS A 16 -33.75 -26.51 4.01
C LYS A 16 -33.84 -26.02 5.46
N LEU A 17 -32.90 -26.42 6.32
CA LEU A 17 -32.82 -25.91 7.71
C LEU A 17 -32.17 -24.52 7.80
N PHE A 18 -31.36 -24.12 6.81
CA PHE A 18 -30.81 -22.76 6.70
C PHE A 18 -31.66 -21.82 5.83
N THR A 19 -32.72 -22.31 5.16
CA THR A 19 -33.56 -21.51 4.24
C THR A 19 -34.91 -21.08 4.84
N SER A 20 -35.07 -21.16 6.15
CA SER A 20 -36.27 -20.69 6.85
C SER A 20 -35.89 -19.75 8.00
N ASP A 21 -35.24 -18.64 7.66
CA ASP A 21 -35.58 -17.30 8.13
C ASP A 21 -34.62 -16.29 7.46
N ASN A 22 -35.21 -15.36 6.69
CA ASN A 22 -34.59 -14.25 5.93
C ASN A 22 -34.26 -14.50 4.44
N ALA A 23 -35.27 -14.89 3.67
CA ALA A 23 -35.40 -14.41 2.30
C ALA A 23 -36.34 -13.19 2.27
N ALA A 24 -35.88 -12.13 1.58
CA ALA A 24 -36.59 -10.88 1.27
C ALA A 24 -36.40 -9.68 2.22
N GLU A 25 -35.15 -9.24 2.40
CA GLU A 25 -34.82 -7.85 2.04
C GLU A 25 -33.52 -7.87 1.23
N THR A 26 -33.63 -7.52 -0.05
CA THR A 26 -32.50 -7.10 -0.88
C THR A 26 -32.01 -5.75 -0.33
N LYS A 27 -31.46 -5.75 0.87
CA LYS A 27 -30.57 -4.68 1.32
C LYS A 27 -29.34 -4.80 0.43
N HIS A 28 -29.11 -3.76 -0.36
CA HIS A 28 -27.82 -3.53 -1.00
C HIS A 28 -26.72 -4.04 -0.07
N ALA A 29 -25.83 -4.89 -0.59
CA ALA A 29 -24.53 -5.06 0.04
C ALA A 29 -24.07 -3.64 0.38
N PRO A 30 -23.60 -3.36 1.62
CA PRO A 30 -23.18 -2.01 1.95
C PRO A 30 -22.23 -1.62 0.82
N MET A 31 -22.57 -0.55 0.10
CA MET A 31 -21.60 0.17 -0.72
C MET A 31 -20.38 0.25 0.19
N CYS A 32 -19.28 -0.39 -0.19
CA CYS A 32 -18.07 -0.31 0.61
C CYS A 32 -17.79 1.18 0.71
N GLU A 33 -18.04 1.77 1.88
CA GLU A 33 -17.79 3.19 2.07
C GLU A 33 -16.30 3.33 1.80
N SER A 34 -15.97 4.16 0.80
CA SER A 34 -14.58 4.36 0.42
C SER A 34 -13.83 4.77 1.67
N GLN A 35 -12.85 3.95 2.09
CA GLN A 35 -12.04 4.24 3.26
C GLN A 35 -10.95 5.26 2.94
N VAL A 36 -10.85 5.66 1.67
CA VAL A 36 -9.77 6.44 1.08
C VAL A 36 -10.34 7.53 0.18
N ALA A 37 -9.61 8.63 0.04
CA ALA A 37 -9.94 9.67 -0.95
C ALA A 37 -9.82 9.13 -2.39
N GLU A 38 -10.63 9.64 -3.33
CA GLU A 38 -10.62 9.20 -4.74
C GLU A 38 -9.24 9.33 -5.39
N ASP A 39 -8.52 10.41 -5.07
CA ASP A 39 -7.20 10.75 -5.59
C ASP A 39 -6.06 10.43 -4.60
N ALA A 40 -6.27 9.40 -3.78
CA ALA A 40 -5.29 8.95 -2.80
C ALA A 40 -3.95 8.56 -3.44
N ILE A 41 -2.88 8.76 -2.67
CA ILE A 41 -1.54 8.25 -2.92
C ILE A 41 -1.42 6.94 -2.14
N VAL A 42 -1.12 5.86 -2.85
CA VAL A 42 -1.04 4.52 -2.29
C VAL A 42 0.41 4.12 -2.08
N VAL A 43 0.72 3.51 -0.93
CA VAL A 43 2.03 2.96 -0.59
C VAL A 43 1.88 1.48 -0.27
N CYS A 44 2.40 0.60 -1.13
CA CYS A 44 2.42 -0.84 -0.92
C CYS A 44 3.66 -1.20 -0.09
N GLY A 45 3.45 -1.64 1.15
CA GLY A 45 4.47 -1.92 2.16
C GLY A 45 4.67 -0.76 3.13
N TYR A 46 4.51 -1.02 4.43
CA TYR A 46 4.70 -0.07 5.53
C TYR A 46 5.91 -0.42 6.41
N SER A 47 7.01 -0.79 5.75
CA SER A 47 8.32 -1.05 6.35
C SER A 47 9.09 0.26 6.60
N SER A 48 10.43 0.21 6.73
CA SER A 48 11.27 1.40 6.91
C SER A 48 11.09 2.44 5.79
N VAL A 49 11.14 2.00 4.53
CA VAL A 49 10.97 2.88 3.36
C VAL A 49 9.53 3.38 3.24
N GLY A 50 8.55 2.49 3.44
CA GLY A 50 7.13 2.84 3.39
C GLY A 50 6.73 3.89 4.43
N LYS A 51 7.16 3.70 5.68
CA LYS A 51 6.96 4.67 6.78
C LYS A 51 7.52 6.03 6.43
N GLU A 52 8.70 6.06 5.84
CA GLU A 52 9.38 7.30 5.50
C GLU A 52 8.71 8.03 4.34
N ILE A 53 8.19 7.30 3.33
CA ILE A 53 7.36 7.86 2.26
C ILE A 53 6.10 8.50 2.85
N VAL A 54 5.36 7.77 3.69
CA VAL A 54 4.14 8.28 4.33
C VAL A 54 4.45 9.53 5.17
N ASN A 55 5.53 9.51 5.95
CA ASN A 55 5.94 10.63 6.80
C ASN A 55 6.24 11.89 5.98
N LYS A 56 7.09 11.77 4.94
CA LYS A 56 7.43 12.91 4.07
C LYS A 56 6.21 13.45 3.32
N LEU A 57 5.37 12.57 2.78
CA LEU A 57 4.16 13.00 2.07
C LEU A 57 3.16 13.67 3.01
N GLY A 58 2.99 13.16 4.23
CA GLY A 58 2.09 13.74 5.22
C GLY A 58 2.50 15.15 5.65
N GLN A 59 3.81 15.40 5.80
CA GLN A 59 4.36 16.73 6.09
C GLN A 59 4.14 17.74 4.95
N MET A 60 4.12 17.29 3.69
CA MET A 60 3.87 18.17 2.53
C MET A 60 2.39 18.40 2.23
N HIS A 61 1.50 17.51 2.70
CA HIS A 61 0.08 17.49 2.37
C HIS A 61 -0.83 17.64 3.60
N SER A 62 -0.38 18.40 4.59
CA SER A 62 -1.16 18.76 5.79
C SER A 62 -2.29 19.77 5.47
N GLU A 63 -3.11 19.50 4.47
CA GLU A 63 -4.33 20.29 4.19
C GLU A 63 -5.49 19.67 4.97
N PRO A 64 -5.99 20.29 6.06
CA PRO A 64 -6.86 19.66 7.05
C PRO A 64 -8.31 19.39 6.60
N ASP A 65 -8.62 19.50 5.31
CA ASP A 65 -10.00 19.65 4.82
C ASP A 65 -10.59 18.39 4.16
N SER A 66 -9.91 17.23 4.24
CA SER A 66 -10.41 15.96 3.70
C SER A 66 -10.91 15.05 4.81
N THR A 67 -12.17 14.62 4.72
CA THR A 67 -12.77 13.65 5.66
C THR A 67 -12.17 12.25 5.53
N LEU A 68 -11.56 11.94 4.39
CA LEU A 68 -10.95 10.65 4.08
C LEU A 68 -9.43 10.79 3.93
N PRO A 69 -8.65 9.76 4.32
CA PRO A 69 -7.21 9.76 4.18
C PRO A 69 -6.82 9.80 2.69
N ARG A 70 -5.87 10.69 2.38
CA ARG A 70 -5.33 10.89 1.05
C ARG A 70 -4.01 10.15 0.85
N ILE A 71 -3.31 9.80 1.93
CA ILE A 71 -2.09 9.00 1.89
C ILE A 71 -2.38 7.68 2.58
N VAL A 72 -2.30 6.58 1.84
CA VAL A 72 -2.75 5.28 2.35
C VAL A 72 -1.66 4.25 2.13
N ALA A 73 -1.17 3.65 3.22
CA ALA A 73 -0.24 2.54 3.15
C ALA A 73 -0.96 1.21 3.38
N PHE A 74 -0.49 0.16 2.72
CA PHE A 74 -0.99 -1.21 2.89
C PHE A 74 0.14 -2.11 3.35
N ASP A 75 -0.10 -2.93 4.37
CA ASP A 75 0.87 -3.90 4.83
C ASP A 75 0.19 -5.21 5.29
N LYS A 76 0.93 -6.32 5.13
CA LYS A 76 0.50 -7.68 5.46
C LYS A 76 0.70 -7.99 6.95
N GLN A 77 1.41 -7.15 7.71
CA GLN A 77 1.73 -7.39 9.12
C GLN A 77 0.48 -7.31 10.02
N PRO A 78 0.08 -8.42 10.65
CA PRO A 78 -1.11 -8.46 11.51
C PRO A 78 -1.01 -7.58 12.75
N SER A 79 0.21 -7.23 13.18
CA SER A 79 0.44 -6.31 14.30
C SER A 79 -0.11 -4.89 14.04
N LEU A 80 -0.52 -4.59 12.82
CA LEU A 80 -1.14 -3.34 12.41
C LEU A 80 -2.68 -3.40 12.42
N ILE A 81 -3.29 -4.53 12.80
CA ILE A 81 -4.74 -4.79 12.69
C ILE A 81 -5.59 -3.96 13.67
N ASP A 82 -5.08 -3.64 14.85
CA ASP A 82 -5.95 -3.12 15.92
C ASP A 82 -6.27 -1.62 15.78
N GLN A 83 -5.60 -0.90 14.89
CA GLN A 83 -5.80 0.54 14.68
C GLN A 83 -5.59 0.85 13.21
N ILE A 84 -6.53 1.56 12.58
CA ILE A 84 -6.17 2.43 11.46
C ILE A 84 -5.10 3.35 12.04
N LEU A 85 -3.84 3.07 11.74
CA LEU A 85 -2.76 3.93 12.19
C LEU A 85 -2.87 5.19 11.35
N THR A 86 -3.18 6.29 12.01
CA THR A 86 -3.14 7.62 11.44
C THR A 86 -1.83 8.25 11.91
N PRO A 87 -0.67 7.90 11.29
CA PRO A 87 0.63 8.39 11.74
C PRO A 87 0.72 9.91 11.66
N LEU A 88 -0.03 10.52 10.74
CA LEU A 88 -0.16 11.95 10.50
C LEU A 88 -1.59 12.27 10.04
N ASP A 89 -2.00 13.53 10.12
CA ASP A 89 -3.27 14.01 9.56
C ASP A 89 -3.36 13.64 8.06
N ASN A 90 -4.55 13.21 7.61
CA ASN A 90 -4.82 12.71 6.25
C ASN A 90 -4.05 11.46 5.79
N SER A 91 -3.43 10.72 6.71
CA SER A 91 -2.77 9.45 6.39
C SER A 91 -3.42 8.26 7.10
N ALA A 92 -3.38 7.09 6.49
CA ALA A 92 -3.87 5.85 7.10
C ALA A 92 -2.98 4.67 6.71
N VAL A 93 -2.84 3.72 7.61
CA VAL A 93 -2.27 2.39 7.32
C VAL A 93 -3.39 1.37 7.41
N LEU A 94 -3.59 0.64 6.32
CA LEU A 94 -4.63 -0.38 6.17
C LEU A 94 -3.99 -1.76 6.10
N PHE A 95 -4.66 -2.74 6.70
CA PHE A 95 -4.23 -4.12 6.64
C PHE A 95 -4.61 -4.74 5.29
N GLY A 96 -3.65 -5.34 4.60
CA GLY A 96 -3.91 -6.05 3.35
C GLY A 96 -2.69 -6.17 2.44
N ASP A 97 -2.81 -7.04 1.43
CA ASP A 97 -1.80 -7.16 0.38
C ASP A 97 -1.94 -6.03 -0.64
N GLY A 98 -1.22 -4.93 -0.42
CA GLY A 98 -1.20 -3.79 -1.34
C GLY A 98 -0.65 -4.10 -2.74
N GLU A 99 0.00 -5.24 -2.94
CA GLU A 99 0.47 -5.68 -4.26
C GLU A 99 -0.65 -6.33 -5.09
N ASN A 100 -1.80 -6.61 -4.47
CA ASN A 100 -2.97 -7.14 -5.12
C ASN A 100 -3.95 -6.00 -5.45
N PRO A 101 -4.20 -5.70 -6.75
CA PRO A 101 -5.07 -4.60 -7.13
C PRO A 101 -6.51 -4.75 -6.61
N GLU A 102 -6.99 -5.98 -6.42
CA GLU A 102 -8.33 -6.22 -5.88
C GLU A 102 -8.43 -5.81 -4.40
N VAL A 103 -7.35 -5.93 -3.63
CA VAL A 103 -7.31 -5.43 -2.25
C VAL A 103 -7.41 -3.91 -2.23
N LEU A 104 -6.72 -3.23 -3.15
CA LEU A 104 -6.80 -1.77 -3.26
C LEU A 104 -8.23 -1.30 -3.58
N LYS A 105 -8.87 -1.92 -4.59
CA LYS A 105 -10.26 -1.62 -4.95
C LYS A 105 -11.25 -1.88 -3.82
N CYS A 106 -11.08 -2.96 -3.06
CA CYS A 106 -11.92 -3.25 -1.89
C CYS A 106 -11.90 -2.13 -0.84
N HIS A 107 -10.83 -1.33 -0.78
CA HIS A 107 -10.73 -0.19 0.13
C HIS A 107 -11.16 1.14 -0.51
N GLY A 108 -11.65 1.13 -1.76
CA GLY A 108 -12.11 2.31 -2.50
C GLY A 108 -11.04 2.97 -3.38
N VAL A 109 -9.89 2.33 -3.58
CA VAL A 109 -8.83 2.84 -4.47
C VAL A 109 -9.19 2.53 -5.93
N GLU A 110 -9.83 3.48 -6.59
CA GLU A 110 -10.21 3.35 -8.01
C GLU A 110 -9.25 4.07 -8.96
N LYS A 111 -8.91 5.34 -8.65
CA LYS A 111 -8.05 6.19 -9.49
C LYS A 111 -6.97 6.88 -8.67
N PRO A 112 -6.04 6.11 -8.07
CA PRO A 112 -4.99 6.67 -7.24
C PRO A 112 -4.13 7.65 -8.04
N ARG A 113 -3.74 8.75 -7.39
CA ARG A 113 -2.87 9.77 -7.98
C ARG A 113 -1.47 9.21 -8.25
N ALA A 114 -0.99 8.31 -7.40
CA ALA A 114 0.28 7.62 -7.53
C ALA A 114 0.27 6.34 -6.70
N ILE A 115 1.07 5.37 -7.11
CA ILE A 115 1.33 4.14 -6.35
C ILE A 115 2.84 4.04 -6.10
N PHE A 116 3.24 3.85 -4.85
CA PHE A 116 4.59 3.55 -4.44
C PHE A 116 4.69 2.10 -4.01
N ILE A 117 5.64 1.34 -4.55
CA ILE A 117 5.93 -0.03 -4.12
C ILE A 117 7.22 -0.01 -3.30
N ALA A 118 7.09 -0.26 -2.00
CA ALA A 118 8.15 -0.16 -1.00
C ALA A 118 8.46 -1.50 -0.30
N CYS A 119 7.95 -2.62 -0.84
CA CYS A 119 8.26 -3.97 -0.40
C CYS A 119 9.76 -4.29 -0.54
N GLU A 120 10.27 -5.21 0.28
CA GLU A 120 11.71 -5.54 0.32
C GLU A 120 12.10 -6.63 -0.67
N ASP A 121 11.19 -7.53 -1.01
CA ASP A 121 11.44 -8.66 -1.90
C ASP A 121 11.36 -8.23 -3.37
N GLU A 122 12.49 -8.32 -4.08
CA GLU A 122 12.65 -7.88 -5.46
C GLU A 122 11.73 -8.62 -6.45
N GLU A 123 11.54 -9.93 -6.28
CA GLU A 123 10.68 -10.73 -7.15
C GLU A 123 9.21 -10.33 -6.92
N GLN A 124 8.81 -10.11 -5.67
CA GLN A 124 7.49 -9.61 -5.33
C GLN A 124 7.25 -8.22 -5.90
N VAL A 125 8.24 -7.32 -5.84
CA VAL A 125 8.13 -5.96 -6.39
C VAL A 125 7.92 -5.99 -7.92
N LEU A 126 8.64 -6.83 -8.65
CA LEU A 126 8.46 -6.96 -10.11
C LEU A 126 7.07 -7.53 -10.47
N ALA A 127 6.65 -8.57 -9.75
CA ALA A 127 5.33 -9.16 -9.93
C ALA A 127 4.21 -8.16 -9.60
N ALA A 128 4.33 -7.44 -8.49
CA ALA A 128 3.40 -6.40 -8.06
C ALA A 128 3.31 -5.27 -9.09
N THR A 129 4.45 -4.77 -9.57
CA THR A 129 4.51 -3.70 -10.59
C THR A 129 3.72 -4.09 -11.84
N THR A 130 3.95 -5.31 -12.34
CA THR A 130 3.25 -5.83 -13.53
C THR A 130 1.75 -5.94 -13.30
N ARG A 131 1.35 -6.48 -12.14
CA ARG A 131 -0.05 -6.71 -11.76
C ARG A 131 -0.81 -5.40 -11.59
N LEU A 132 -0.20 -4.44 -10.89
CA LEU A 132 -0.75 -3.11 -10.66
C LEU A 132 -0.83 -2.30 -11.96
N ARG A 133 0.19 -2.35 -12.83
CA ARG A 133 0.15 -1.68 -14.14
C ARG A 133 -0.99 -2.18 -15.03
N THR A 134 -1.32 -3.48 -14.94
CA THR A 134 -2.42 -4.07 -15.73
C THR A 134 -3.78 -3.48 -15.36
N VAL A 135 -3.98 -3.13 -14.08
CA VAL A 135 -5.26 -2.58 -13.59
C VAL A 135 -5.27 -1.05 -13.59
N PHE A 136 -4.17 -0.43 -13.15
CA PHE A 136 -4.01 1.02 -13.06
C PHE A 136 -3.16 1.54 -14.22
N VAL A 137 -3.74 1.51 -15.43
CA VAL A 137 -3.03 1.79 -16.69
C VAL A 137 -2.42 3.20 -16.72
N ASP A 138 -3.14 4.19 -16.19
CA ASP A 138 -2.74 5.61 -16.26
C ASP A 138 -2.06 6.12 -14.98
N THR A 139 -2.06 5.33 -13.90
CA THR A 139 -1.47 5.77 -12.63
C THR A 139 0.06 5.68 -12.68
N PRO A 140 0.81 6.72 -12.27
CA PRO A 140 2.26 6.62 -12.12
C PRO A 140 2.61 5.65 -10.98
N ILE A 141 3.49 4.68 -11.30
CA ILE A 141 3.97 3.66 -10.35
C ILE A 141 5.44 3.92 -10.10
N TYR A 142 5.80 4.21 -8.86
CA TYR A 142 7.17 4.41 -8.39
C TYR A 142 7.60 3.21 -7.56
N THR A 143 8.85 2.80 -7.70
CA THR A 143 9.38 1.67 -6.92
C THR A 143 10.83 1.89 -6.53
N ARG A 144 11.30 1.08 -5.59
CA ARG A 144 12.72 0.93 -5.24
C ARG A 144 13.33 -0.29 -5.94
N SER A 145 14.65 -0.35 -5.98
CA SER A 145 15.43 -1.52 -6.38
C SER A 145 16.82 -1.46 -5.75
N THR A 146 17.46 -2.61 -5.55
CA THR A 146 18.83 -2.67 -5.06
C THR A 146 19.84 -2.51 -6.20
N SER A 147 19.49 -2.85 -7.45
CA SER A 147 20.42 -2.84 -8.58
C SER A 147 19.91 -2.11 -9.83
N ARG A 148 20.85 -1.57 -10.61
CA ARG A 148 20.52 -0.96 -11.93
C ARG A 148 19.95 -1.97 -12.92
N ARG A 149 20.18 -3.27 -12.74
CA ARG A 149 19.67 -4.32 -13.64
C ARG A 149 18.18 -4.49 -13.42
N GLU A 150 17.77 -4.76 -12.19
CA GLU A 150 16.35 -4.85 -11.82
C GLU A 150 15.60 -3.56 -12.12
N ALA A 151 16.22 -2.38 -11.89
CA ALA A 151 15.59 -1.12 -12.23
C ALA A 151 15.16 -1.03 -13.70
N ARG A 152 15.91 -1.65 -14.63
CA ARG A 152 15.50 -1.74 -16.04
C ARG A 152 14.33 -2.70 -16.24
N GLU A 153 14.32 -3.81 -15.53
CA GLU A 153 13.23 -4.80 -15.58
C GLU A 153 11.93 -4.20 -15.02
N LEU A 154 12.01 -3.44 -13.92
CA LEU A 154 10.88 -2.73 -13.32
C LEU A 154 10.32 -1.62 -14.24
N LYS A 155 11.21 -0.86 -14.91
CA LYS A 155 10.77 0.10 -15.94
C LYS A 155 10.07 -0.59 -17.10
N ALA A 156 10.57 -1.74 -17.55
CA ALA A 156 9.93 -2.55 -18.58
C ALA A 156 8.56 -3.11 -18.12
N ALA A 157 8.41 -3.44 -16.84
CA ALA A 157 7.14 -3.86 -16.24
C ALA A 157 6.12 -2.73 -16.05
N GLY A 158 6.52 -1.48 -16.31
CA GLY A 158 5.63 -0.31 -16.28
C GLY A 158 5.78 0.59 -15.06
N ALA A 159 6.88 0.50 -14.30
CA ALA A 159 7.23 1.55 -13.36
C ALA A 159 7.63 2.83 -14.12
N ILE A 160 7.12 3.99 -13.68
CA ILE A 160 7.46 5.28 -14.29
C ILE A 160 8.87 5.71 -13.91
N ASP A 161 9.25 5.50 -12.65
CA ASP A 161 10.62 5.67 -12.18
C ASP A 161 10.96 4.68 -11.08
N VAL A 162 12.26 4.40 -10.97
CA VAL A 162 12.82 3.42 -10.04
C VAL A 162 14.00 4.02 -9.32
N VAL A 163 13.94 4.06 -8.00
CA VAL A 163 15.04 4.51 -7.15
C VAL A 163 15.96 3.33 -6.88
N VAL A 164 17.19 3.39 -7.37
CA VAL A 164 18.24 2.41 -7.03
C VAL A 164 18.90 2.86 -5.73
N GLU A 165 18.74 2.07 -4.67
CA GLU A 165 19.15 2.45 -3.31
C GLU A 165 20.64 2.77 -3.20
N HIS A 166 21.48 1.93 -3.81
CA HIS A 166 22.92 2.12 -3.82
C HIS A 166 23.35 3.40 -4.57
N ASP A 167 22.50 3.92 -5.46
CA ASP A 167 22.75 5.15 -6.21
C ASP A 167 22.15 6.39 -5.53
N GLU A 168 21.38 6.26 -4.45
CA GLU A 168 20.60 7.39 -3.90
C GLU A 168 21.48 8.52 -3.37
N LEU A 169 22.64 8.20 -2.80
CA LEU A 169 23.60 9.22 -2.36
C LEU A 169 24.12 10.03 -3.56
N ALA A 170 24.50 9.35 -4.64
CA ALA A 170 24.96 10.02 -5.86
C ALA A 170 23.82 10.82 -6.53
N ARG A 171 22.59 10.29 -6.50
CA ARG A 171 21.38 10.95 -7.04
C ARG A 171 21.02 12.21 -6.27
N SER A 172 21.16 12.20 -4.95
CA SER A 172 20.81 13.33 -4.07
C SER A 172 21.91 14.39 -3.92
N ALA A 173 23.16 14.05 -4.24
CA ALA A 173 24.30 14.97 -4.10
C ALA A 173 24.10 16.37 -4.74
N PRO A 174 23.53 16.52 -5.95
CA PRO A 174 23.25 17.84 -6.51
C PRO A 174 22.25 18.66 -5.69
N LEU A 175 21.23 18.00 -5.12
CA LEU A 175 20.19 18.67 -4.32
C LEU A 175 20.76 19.27 -3.03
N PHE A 176 21.74 18.60 -2.41
CA PHE A 176 22.41 19.13 -1.22
C PHE A 176 23.16 20.44 -1.49
N LEU A 177 23.67 20.62 -2.71
CA LEU A 177 24.36 21.84 -3.11
C LEU A 177 23.39 22.97 -3.47
N VAL A 178 22.20 22.63 -3.98
CA VAL A 178 21.14 23.62 -4.30
C VAL A 178 20.43 24.10 -3.04
N ASN A 179 20.16 23.20 -2.08
CA ASN A 179 19.52 23.52 -0.81
C ASN A 179 20.51 23.97 0.28
N GLY A 180 21.78 24.22 -0.10
CA GLY A 180 22.90 24.49 0.80
C GLY A 180 22.85 25.86 1.48
N SER A 181 21.99 26.01 2.49
CA SER A 181 22.31 26.77 3.71
C SER A 181 21.40 26.34 4.85
N THR A 182 21.84 25.40 5.67
CA THR A 182 21.88 25.46 7.15
C THR A 182 22.22 24.05 7.63
N ILE A 183 23.46 23.87 8.09
CA ILE A 183 23.78 22.81 9.05
C ILE A 183 22.93 23.08 10.30
N ALA A 184 21.75 22.47 10.38
CA ALA A 184 20.94 22.49 11.58
C ALA A 184 21.66 21.66 12.64
N SER A 185 22.45 22.35 13.44
CA SER A 185 23.02 21.84 14.67
C SER A 185 21.91 21.65 15.69
N ASP A 186 21.33 20.45 15.77
CA ASP A 186 20.78 19.92 17.01
C ASP A 186 20.49 18.42 16.88
N GLU A 187 21.52 17.60 17.10
CA GLU A 187 21.29 16.33 17.78
C GLU A 187 22.46 16.06 18.72
N LYS A 188 22.21 16.38 20.00
CA LYS A 188 23.10 16.08 21.11
C LYS A 188 23.14 14.56 21.26
N ILE A 189 24.10 13.90 20.63
CA ILE A 189 24.41 12.50 20.88
C ILE A 189 24.87 12.41 22.35
N ILE A 190 23.95 12.11 23.26
CA ILE A 190 24.27 11.74 24.63
C ILE A 190 24.83 10.32 24.58
N VAL A 191 26.15 10.23 24.43
CA VAL A 191 26.88 8.98 24.70
C VAL A 191 26.91 8.80 26.22
N ASN A 192 25.89 8.12 26.77
CA ASN A 192 25.93 7.63 28.13
C ASN A 192 26.85 6.41 28.21
N GLY A 193 28.15 6.65 28.34
CA GLY A 193 29.12 5.68 28.84
C GLY A 193 29.20 5.77 30.36
N SER A 194 28.39 4.98 31.07
CA SER A 194 28.60 4.74 32.50
C SER A 194 29.79 3.81 32.71
N LYS A 195 30.61 4.20 33.69
CA LYS A 195 31.81 3.55 34.22
C LYS A 195 31.62 2.07 34.58
#